data_AF-A0A9D7MLL6-F1
#
_entry.id   AF-A0A9D7MLL6-F1
#
_cell.length_a   1.000
_cell.length_b   1.000
_cell.length_c   1.000
_cell.angle_alpha   90.00
_cell.angle_beta   90.00
_cell.angle_gamma   90.00
#
_symmetry.space_group_name_H-M   'P 1'
#
loop_
_entity.id
_entity.type
_entity.pdbx_description
1 polymer ?
#
loop_
_entity_poly.entity_id
_entity_poly.type
_entity_poly.pdbx_seq_one_letter_code
_entity_poly.pdbx_strand_id
1 'polypeptide(L)'
;MKKVLIIIAIIISSNIFAQKSNDFVFLFDNSGSMAVYYQNQQSLFNLFSKALMKNSIKPDDRAKVMLFTKTDKARGIVSPQMIFNGTGNSFVSEQVAGKFKLMTGKDNMTGATDLIEALDKGIEAIDGPKGIIWLITDNINDNSGTGDSSYANTLEFYNRLRSDNKIRKILLFPIPEKIADGTDTAKGYVAYGIVYSEDALTQQELEYYDGIIRGTGIKQKAITLKPLDIGTVVLKPRVTQSKISEGKLYYDGSTLRGFGFEEGENVKETFNDLSLKSNLYPYIIKSARLNVGLENFTSSDYSVKSLGTQSISPSTVSNVSPEGEVTGFSVIFNLPEITPTFSFNTIFKEDFTIGGDLVLDVSQVDIVLDQSYVNNFTELFALRSVPEIFQPVLKDKKILTKIPLEIKMKYGPWRLFVLIGLIAGVLALIGLLIYLFMKKKCFELIIDNETKNDICLGGMSTYSVSHGMSGDLGKIKKSLMGGLSFEFSKNTTSPGKTVNLVEEMPIDIEYEENEFKTSSVTLMIKATEHKTQQGAATNESGIY
;
A
#
# COMPACT_ATOMS: atom_id res chain seq x y z
N MET A 1 -29.81 39.04 -2.19
CA MET A 1 -30.19 37.64 -2.49
C MET A 1 -28.92 36.80 -2.67
N LYS A 2 -28.77 35.75 -1.86
CA LYS A 2 -27.94 34.52 -1.95
C LYS A 2 -26.83 34.51 -3.03
N LYS A 3 -25.53 34.59 -2.71
CA LYS A 3 -24.61 33.54 -2.17
C LYS A 3 -24.86 32.14 -2.75
N VAL A 4 -23.95 31.66 -3.60
CA VAL A 4 -23.53 30.24 -3.65
C VAL A 4 -22.03 30.20 -3.94
N LEU A 5 -21.27 29.90 -2.90
CA LEU A 5 -19.85 29.57 -2.90
C LEU A 5 -19.83 28.04 -2.82
N ILE A 6 -19.42 27.35 -3.88
CA ILE A 6 -19.29 25.89 -3.87
C ILE A 6 -17.93 25.56 -3.23
N ILE A 7 -17.95 25.30 -1.93
CA ILE A 7 -16.89 24.59 -1.21
C ILE A 7 -17.18 23.11 -1.40
N ILE A 8 -16.40 22.44 -2.24
CA ILE A 8 -16.33 20.97 -2.27
C ILE A 8 -15.46 20.57 -1.07
N ALA A 9 -16.11 20.29 0.05
CA ALA A 9 -15.51 19.54 1.13
C ALA A 9 -15.54 18.06 0.73
N ILE A 10 -14.42 17.56 0.21
CA ILE A 10 -14.17 16.12 0.13
C ILE A 10 -13.97 15.66 1.58
N ILE A 11 -15.07 15.28 2.23
CA ILE A 11 -15.02 14.45 3.43
C ILE A 11 -14.56 13.08 2.90
N ILE A 12 -13.26 12.84 3.01
CA ILE A 12 -12.72 11.49 2.98
C ILE A 12 -13.36 10.81 4.19
N SER A 13 -14.45 10.08 3.94
CA SER A 13 -15.01 9.11 4.85
C SER A 13 -13.97 7.99 4.96
N SER A 14 -12.98 8.19 5.82
CA SER A 14 -12.32 7.11 6.51
C SER A 14 -13.42 6.41 7.32
N ASN A 15 -14.06 5.43 6.71
CA ASN A 15 -14.71 4.35 7.44
C ASN A 15 -13.60 3.59 8.16
N ILE A 16 -13.07 4.19 9.23
CA ILE A 16 -12.57 3.42 10.36
C ILE A 16 -13.78 2.60 10.75
N PHE A 17 -13.78 1.32 10.38
CA PHE A 17 -14.73 0.33 10.88
C PHE A 17 -14.53 0.26 12.40
N ALA A 18 -15.13 1.21 13.12
CA ALA A 18 -15.28 1.13 14.54
C ALA A 18 -16.26 -0.01 14.78
N GLN A 19 -15.73 -1.20 15.11
CA GLN A 19 -16.53 -2.28 15.66
C GLN A 19 -17.26 -1.71 16.87
N LYS A 20 -18.57 -1.48 16.71
CA LYS A 20 -19.37 -0.63 17.59
C LYS A 20 -19.64 -1.27 18.96
N SER A 21 -19.38 -2.58 19.08
CA SER A 21 -19.60 -3.39 20.28
C SER A 21 -18.83 -4.72 20.11
N ASN A 22 -18.17 -5.17 21.17
CA ASN A 22 -17.55 -6.50 21.26
C ASN A 22 -18.50 -7.48 21.96
N ASP A 23 -18.35 -8.76 21.65
CA ASP A 23 -19.02 -9.85 22.38
C ASP A 23 -18.00 -10.56 23.26
N PHE A 24 -18.29 -10.63 24.56
CA PHE A 24 -17.43 -11.26 25.57
C PHE A 24 -18.10 -12.48 26.17
N VAL A 25 -17.35 -13.58 26.23
CA VAL A 25 -17.74 -14.79 26.97
C VAL A 25 -16.71 -15.04 28.06
N PHE A 26 -17.14 -15.01 29.32
CA PHE A 26 -16.30 -15.33 30.46
C PHE A 26 -16.65 -16.71 30.98
N LEU A 27 -15.63 -17.56 31.12
CA LEU A 27 -15.69 -18.92 31.63
C LEU A 27 -14.77 -19.00 32.84
N PHE A 28 -15.35 -19.18 34.02
CA PHE A 28 -14.61 -19.38 35.25
C PHE A 28 -14.74 -20.82 35.71
N ASP A 29 -13.61 -21.49 35.89
CA ASP A 29 -13.57 -22.85 36.40
C ASP A 29 -14.13 -22.89 37.82
N ASN A 30 -15.11 -23.75 38.05
CA ASN A 30 -15.72 -23.99 39.35
C ASN A 30 -15.72 -25.48 39.73
N SER A 31 -14.79 -26.24 39.17
CA SER A 31 -14.52 -27.64 39.52
C SER A 31 -13.93 -27.80 40.92
N GLY A 32 -13.72 -29.05 41.33
CA GLY A 32 -13.08 -29.39 42.59
C GLY A 32 -11.62 -28.98 42.69
N SER A 33 -10.88 -28.93 41.59
CA SER A 33 -9.45 -28.54 41.61
C SER A 33 -9.28 -27.06 41.99
N MET A 34 -10.30 -26.25 41.71
CA MET A 34 -10.37 -24.85 42.11
C MET A 34 -10.81 -24.61 43.57
N ALA A 35 -11.13 -25.65 44.35
CA ALA A 35 -11.78 -25.51 45.66
C ALA A 35 -11.10 -24.54 46.63
N VAL A 36 -9.76 -24.59 46.69
CA VAL A 36 -8.94 -23.73 47.57
C VAL A 36 -9.18 -22.24 47.30
N TYR A 37 -9.40 -21.84 46.04
CA TYR A 37 -9.65 -20.45 45.64
C TYR A 37 -11.07 -19.96 45.99
N TYR A 38 -12.04 -20.87 46.07
CA TYR A 38 -13.44 -20.52 46.39
C TYR A 38 -13.72 -20.56 47.90
N GLN A 39 -13.03 -21.43 48.64
CA GLN A 39 -13.30 -21.67 50.06
C GLN A 39 -12.44 -20.78 50.98
N ASN A 40 -11.21 -20.47 50.56
CA ASN A 40 -10.32 -19.64 51.37
C ASN A 40 -10.66 -18.15 51.24
N GLN A 41 -11.02 -17.51 52.36
CA GLN A 41 -11.36 -16.08 52.40
C GLN A 41 -10.19 -15.14 52.04
N GLN A 42 -8.94 -15.64 52.12
CA GLN A 42 -7.75 -14.90 51.71
C GLN A 42 -7.53 -14.94 50.20
N SER A 43 -8.29 -15.75 49.45
CA SER A 43 -8.13 -15.82 48.01
C SER A 43 -8.56 -14.52 47.32
N LEU A 44 -7.69 -14.09 46.41
CA LEU A 44 -7.91 -12.97 45.51
C LEU A 44 -8.63 -13.40 44.22
N PHE A 45 -8.92 -14.69 44.01
CA PHE A 45 -9.54 -15.20 42.78
C PHE A 45 -10.84 -14.49 42.42
N ASN A 46 -11.73 -14.29 43.41
CA ASN A 46 -12.99 -13.59 43.17
C ASN A 46 -12.77 -12.10 42.88
N LEU A 47 -11.82 -11.46 43.59
CA LEU A 47 -11.44 -10.07 43.35
C LEU A 47 -10.84 -9.89 41.94
N PHE A 48 -9.97 -10.81 41.52
CA PHE A 48 -9.39 -10.86 40.19
C PHE A 48 -10.48 -11.02 39.12
N SER A 49 -11.36 -12.01 39.27
CA SER A 49 -12.46 -12.28 38.34
C SER A 49 -13.39 -11.09 38.16
N LYS A 50 -13.75 -10.44 39.28
CA LYS A 50 -14.52 -9.20 39.30
C LYS A 50 -13.82 -8.07 38.53
N ALA A 51 -12.54 -7.84 38.82
CA ALA A 51 -11.75 -6.79 38.18
C ALA A 51 -11.59 -7.04 36.67
N LEU A 52 -11.32 -8.30 36.28
CA LEU A 52 -11.19 -8.72 34.90
C LEU A 52 -12.46 -8.40 34.09
N MET A 53 -13.63 -8.85 34.57
CA MET A 53 -14.90 -8.58 33.88
C MET A 53 -15.17 -7.07 33.80
N LYS A 54 -15.02 -6.35 34.91
CA LYS A 54 -15.26 -4.91 34.99
C LYS A 54 -14.38 -4.11 34.03
N ASN A 55 -13.10 -4.47 33.90
CA ASN A 55 -12.16 -3.75 33.05
C ASN A 55 -12.24 -4.17 31.58
N SER A 56 -12.85 -5.31 31.27
CA SER A 56 -13.02 -5.80 29.90
C SER A 56 -14.25 -5.20 29.22
N ILE A 57 -15.39 -5.13 29.94
CA ILE A 57 -16.70 -4.84 29.36
C ILE A 57 -16.95 -3.32 29.32
N LYS A 58 -17.27 -2.78 28.15
CA LYS A 58 -17.74 -1.40 27.95
C LYS A 58 -19.27 -1.34 27.89
N PRO A 59 -19.90 -0.16 28.08
CA PRO A 59 -21.36 0.03 28.08
C PRO A 59 -22.12 -0.66 26.94
N ASP A 60 -21.59 -0.57 25.71
CA ASP A 60 -22.23 -1.09 24.50
C ASP A 60 -21.86 -2.54 24.17
N ASP A 61 -20.92 -3.15 24.92
CA ASP A 61 -20.50 -4.53 24.69
C ASP A 61 -21.59 -5.52 25.13
N ARG A 62 -21.61 -6.70 24.53
CA ARG A 62 -22.38 -7.86 25.01
C ARG A 62 -21.47 -8.73 25.88
N ALA A 63 -22.04 -9.29 26.94
CA ALA A 63 -21.30 -10.17 27.83
C ALA A 63 -22.14 -11.34 28.31
N LYS A 64 -21.53 -12.52 28.33
CA LYS A 64 -22.03 -13.73 28.98
C LYS A 64 -20.99 -14.17 29.99
N VAL A 65 -21.44 -14.50 31.21
CA VAL A 65 -20.56 -15.03 32.25
C VAL A 65 -21.09 -16.39 32.67
N MET A 66 -20.20 -17.37 32.70
CA MET A 66 -20.54 -18.74 33.03
C MET A 66 -19.49 -19.34 33.97
N LEU A 67 -19.96 -20.27 34.80
CA LEU A 67 -19.11 -21.11 35.63
C LEU A 67 -19.06 -22.49 35.00
N PHE A 68 -17.87 -23.08 34.86
CA PHE A 68 -17.73 -24.36 34.18
C PHE A 68 -17.01 -25.42 35.01
N THR A 69 -17.44 -26.65 34.77
CA THR A 69 -16.85 -27.92 35.18
C THR A 69 -17.17 -28.94 34.06
N LYS A 70 -16.92 -30.23 34.24
CA LYS A 70 -17.35 -31.28 33.33
C LYS A 70 -18.84 -31.55 33.47
N THR A 71 -19.58 -31.62 32.37
CA THR A 71 -20.95 -32.12 32.42
C THR A 71 -20.97 -33.60 32.81
N ASP A 72 -21.70 -33.92 33.89
CA ASP A 72 -21.91 -35.29 34.36
C ASP A 72 -23.40 -35.51 34.66
N LYS A 73 -24.11 -36.08 33.67
CA LYS A 73 -25.55 -36.35 33.79
C LYS A 73 -25.89 -37.35 34.90
N ALA A 74 -25.00 -38.30 35.19
CA ALA A 74 -25.23 -39.30 36.23
C ALA A 74 -25.20 -38.65 37.62
N ARG A 75 -24.25 -37.74 37.83
CA ARG A 75 -24.13 -36.94 39.07
C ARG A 75 -25.05 -35.72 39.10
N GLY A 76 -25.78 -35.44 38.01
CA GLY A 76 -26.69 -34.31 37.89
C GLY A 76 -26.00 -32.96 37.68
N ILE A 77 -24.74 -32.97 37.25
CA ILE A 77 -23.96 -31.78 36.95
C ILE A 77 -24.22 -31.35 35.50
N VAL A 78 -24.66 -30.11 35.33
CA VAL A 78 -24.84 -29.45 34.02
C VAL A 78 -23.87 -28.28 33.94
N SER A 79 -23.07 -28.23 32.88
CA SER A 79 -22.03 -27.24 32.67
C SER A 79 -22.01 -26.73 31.21
N PRO A 80 -21.56 -25.48 30.95
CA PRO A 80 -21.34 -24.42 31.92
C PRO A 80 -22.68 -23.85 32.42
N GLN A 81 -22.68 -23.29 33.62
CA GLN A 81 -23.82 -22.58 34.19
C GLN A 81 -23.72 -21.09 33.89
N MET A 82 -24.64 -20.58 33.09
CA MET A 82 -24.74 -19.15 32.79
C MET A 82 -25.25 -18.38 34.00
N ILE A 83 -24.46 -17.44 34.51
CA ILE A 83 -24.78 -16.61 35.68
C ILE A 83 -25.08 -15.15 35.31
N PHE A 84 -24.74 -14.74 34.08
CA PHE A 84 -25.08 -13.46 33.47
C PHE A 84 -25.17 -13.58 31.95
N ASN A 85 -26.11 -12.85 31.35
CA ASN A 85 -26.24 -12.64 29.91
C ASN A 85 -26.92 -11.28 29.68
N GLY A 86 -26.23 -10.36 29.01
CA GLY A 86 -26.77 -9.02 28.78
C GLY A 86 -25.75 -8.09 28.14
N THR A 87 -26.05 -6.80 28.18
CA THR A 87 -25.14 -5.73 27.73
C THR A 87 -24.32 -5.16 28.89
N GLY A 88 -23.22 -4.48 28.58
CA GLY A 88 -22.36 -3.83 29.59
C GLY A 88 -23.10 -2.84 30.48
N ASN A 89 -24.09 -2.11 29.95
CA ASN A 89 -24.96 -1.24 30.75
C ASN A 89 -25.75 -1.96 31.84
N SER A 90 -26.09 -3.23 31.62
CA SER A 90 -26.79 -4.07 32.61
C SER A 90 -25.83 -4.87 33.51
N PHE A 91 -24.52 -4.80 33.25
CA PHE A 91 -23.53 -5.60 33.95
C PHE A 91 -23.13 -4.97 35.29
N VAL A 92 -23.36 -5.71 36.38
CA VAL A 92 -22.95 -5.34 37.73
C VAL A 92 -22.00 -6.40 38.28
N SER A 93 -20.71 -6.09 38.27
CA SER A 93 -19.64 -7.06 38.58
C SER A 93 -19.81 -7.74 39.94
N GLU A 94 -20.28 -7.01 40.95
CA GLU A 94 -20.53 -7.47 42.31
C GLU A 94 -21.65 -8.52 42.37
N GLN A 95 -22.74 -8.32 41.62
CA GLN A 95 -23.87 -9.24 41.60
C GLN A 95 -23.51 -10.55 40.89
N VAL A 96 -22.67 -10.47 39.86
CA VAL A 96 -22.19 -11.64 39.13
C VAL A 96 -21.18 -12.42 39.96
N ALA A 97 -20.20 -11.73 40.54
CA ALA A 97 -19.22 -12.31 41.46
C ALA A 97 -19.87 -12.97 42.69
N GLY A 98 -20.97 -12.42 43.20
CA GLY A 98 -21.74 -13.01 44.30
C GLY A 98 -22.39 -14.37 43.98
N LYS A 99 -22.43 -14.78 42.70
CA LYS A 99 -22.95 -16.09 42.26
C LYS A 99 -21.86 -17.14 42.10
N PHE A 100 -20.59 -16.78 42.31
CA PHE A 100 -19.46 -17.70 42.19
C PHE A 100 -19.55 -18.76 43.29
N LYS A 101 -19.63 -20.03 42.88
CA LYS A 101 -19.70 -21.17 43.78
C LYS A 101 -19.14 -22.41 43.11
N LEU A 102 -18.56 -23.30 43.91
CA LEU A 102 -18.15 -24.62 43.44
C LEU A 102 -19.35 -25.42 42.93
N MET A 103 -19.14 -26.19 41.88
CA MET A 103 -20.13 -27.16 41.42
C MET A 103 -20.03 -28.45 42.23
N THR A 104 -21.16 -28.88 42.76
CA THR A 104 -21.30 -30.19 43.40
C THR A 104 -22.37 -31.04 42.71
N GLY A 105 -22.13 -32.34 42.64
CA GLY A 105 -23.12 -33.31 42.20
C GLY A 105 -24.16 -33.64 43.27
N LYS A 106 -25.11 -34.51 42.94
CA LYS A 106 -26.10 -35.07 43.88
C LYS A 106 -25.46 -35.85 45.04
N ASP A 107 -24.22 -36.27 44.86
CA ASP A 107 -23.38 -36.94 45.84
C ASP A 107 -22.62 -35.98 46.77
N ASN A 108 -22.85 -34.66 46.66
CA ASN A 108 -22.12 -33.59 47.34
C ASN A 108 -20.61 -33.53 47.04
N MET A 109 -20.12 -34.35 46.13
CA MET A 109 -18.74 -34.31 45.67
C MET A 109 -18.60 -33.21 44.61
N THR A 110 -17.41 -32.62 44.48
CA THR A 110 -17.14 -31.60 43.46
C THR A 110 -17.09 -32.19 42.05
N GLY A 111 -17.29 -31.34 41.03
CA GLY A 111 -17.13 -31.72 39.62
C GLY A 111 -15.66 -31.80 39.19
N ALA A 112 -15.36 -32.57 38.13
CA ALA A 112 -14.07 -32.58 37.47
C ALA A 112 -13.97 -31.43 36.45
N THR A 113 -12.79 -31.02 36.02
CA THR A 113 -12.56 -30.01 34.99
C THR A 113 -12.62 -30.64 33.58
N ASP A 114 -13.30 -29.98 32.65
CA ASP A 114 -13.21 -30.28 31.21
C ASP A 114 -13.00 -28.99 30.41
N LEU A 115 -11.73 -28.73 30.05
CA LEU A 115 -11.35 -27.49 29.37
C LEU A 115 -11.80 -27.44 27.91
N ILE A 116 -11.95 -28.59 27.26
CA ILE A 116 -12.39 -28.67 25.85
C ILE A 116 -13.88 -28.37 25.77
N GLU A 117 -14.68 -29.02 26.63
CA GLU A 117 -16.12 -28.73 26.73
C GLU A 117 -16.36 -27.24 27.02
N ALA A 118 -15.60 -26.67 27.95
CA ALA A 118 -15.69 -25.25 28.29
C ALA A 118 -15.38 -24.35 27.08
N LEU A 119 -14.29 -24.63 26.35
CA LEU A 119 -13.90 -23.86 25.17
C LEU A 119 -14.96 -23.95 24.06
N ASP A 120 -15.41 -25.16 23.72
CA ASP A 120 -16.37 -25.36 22.63
C ASP A 120 -17.71 -24.69 22.94
N LYS A 121 -18.21 -24.82 24.17
CA LYS A 121 -19.44 -24.12 24.60
C LYS A 121 -19.24 -22.61 24.74
N GLY A 122 -18.02 -22.17 25.05
CA GLY A 122 -17.64 -20.76 25.02
C GLY A 122 -17.73 -20.18 23.61
N ILE A 123 -17.26 -20.92 22.61
CA ILE A 123 -17.36 -20.55 21.20
C ILE A 123 -18.82 -20.53 20.75
N GLU A 124 -19.60 -21.56 21.07
CA GLU A 124 -21.05 -21.62 20.76
C GLU A 124 -21.84 -20.47 21.39
N ALA A 125 -21.36 -19.93 22.51
CA ALA A 125 -21.98 -18.82 23.19
C ALA A 125 -21.67 -17.45 22.58
N ILE A 126 -20.82 -17.34 21.56
CA ILE A 126 -20.63 -16.07 20.86
C ILE A 126 -21.82 -15.82 19.93
N ASP A 127 -22.50 -14.69 20.09
CA ASP A 127 -23.69 -14.32 19.30
C ASP A 127 -23.34 -13.83 17.88
N GLY A 128 -22.09 -13.40 17.66
CA GLY A 128 -21.62 -12.81 16.40
C GLY A 128 -20.51 -13.59 15.69
N PRO A 129 -20.03 -13.10 14.54
CA PRO A 129 -18.96 -13.76 13.79
C PRO A 129 -17.59 -13.65 14.48
N LYS A 130 -17.46 -12.79 15.50
CA LYS A 130 -16.22 -12.48 16.23
C LYS A 130 -16.52 -12.23 17.70
N GLY A 131 -15.64 -12.67 18.59
CA GLY A 131 -15.79 -12.46 20.03
C GLY A 131 -14.51 -12.76 20.83
N ILE A 132 -14.51 -12.35 22.09
CA ILE A 132 -13.42 -12.58 23.04
C ILE A 132 -13.91 -13.55 24.11
N ILE A 133 -13.19 -14.66 24.27
CA ILE A 133 -13.42 -15.63 25.32
C ILE A 133 -12.33 -15.45 26.39
N TRP A 134 -12.75 -15.17 27.62
CA TRP A 134 -11.91 -15.27 28.79
C TRP A 134 -12.13 -16.62 29.45
N LEU A 135 -11.11 -17.48 29.48
CA LEU A 135 -11.17 -18.78 30.16
C LEU A 135 -10.18 -18.77 31.33
N ILE A 136 -10.69 -18.98 32.55
CA ILE A 136 -9.91 -18.90 33.79
C ILE A 136 -9.96 -20.26 34.51
N THR A 137 -8.81 -20.86 34.78
CA THR A 137 -8.66 -22.22 35.35
C THR A 137 -7.29 -22.38 36.04
N ASP A 138 -7.14 -23.35 36.94
CA ASP A 138 -5.84 -23.79 37.47
C ASP A 138 -5.01 -24.59 36.46
N ASN A 139 -5.55 -24.80 35.25
CA ASN A 139 -4.90 -25.47 34.13
C ASN A 139 -4.77 -27.00 34.29
N ILE A 140 -5.58 -27.58 35.18
CA ILE A 140 -5.68 -29.02 35.41
C ILE A 140 -6.93 -29.54 34.68
N ASN A 141 -6.74 -30.37 33.64
CA ASN A 141 -7.86 -31.00 32.93
C ASN A 141 -8.00 -32.45 33.36
N ASP A 142 -8.84 -32.76 34.35
CA ASP A 142 -8.98 -34.10 34.94
C ASP A 142 -10.25 -34.84 34.46
N ASN A 143 -10.75 -34.52 33.26
CA ASN A 143 -12.00 -35.05 32.72
C ASN A 143 -12.06 -36.59 32.58
N SER A 144 -10.94 -37.31 32.58
CA SER A 144 -10.89 -38.77 32.45
C SER A 144 -10.09 -39.49 33.56
N GLY A 145 -9.67 -38.78 34.60
CA GLY A 145 -8.93 -39.35 35.75
C GLY A 145 -7.86 -38.41 36.32
N THR A 146 -7.18 -38.85 37.38
CA THR A 146 -6.12 -38.08 38.06
C THR A 146 -4.71 -38.47 37.57
N GLY A 147 -3.69 -37.64 37.84
CA GLY A 147 -2.29 -37.94 37.52
C GLY A 147 -1.95 -37.81 36.04
N ASP A 148 -1.27 -38.81 35.46
CA ASP A 148 -0.75 -38.76 34.07
C ASP A 148 -1.87 -38.57 33.01
N SER A 149 -3.09 -39.05 33.29
CA SER A 149 -4.24 -38.82 32.40
C SER A 149 -4.61 -37.34 32.32
N SER A 150 -4.54 -36.61 33.44
CA SER A 150 -4.82 -35.18 33.46
C SER A 150 -3.82 -34.38 32.64
N TYR A 151 -2.54 -34.77 32.67
CA TYR A 151 -1.53 -34.16 31.82
C TYR A 151 -1.83 -34.36 30.33
N ALA A 152 -2.21 -35.58 29.91
CA ALA A 152 -2.57 -35.88 28.53
C ALA A 152 -3.80 -35.08 28.06
N ASN A 153 -4.83 -34.99 28.90
CA ASN A 153 -6.03 -34.20 28.62
C ASN A 153 -5.71 -32.69 28.51
N THR A 154 -4.81 -32.17 29.35
CA THR A 154 -4.36 -30.78 29.25
C THR A 154 -3.58 -30.55 27.95
N LEU A 155 -2.78 -31.52 27.50
CA LEU A 155 -2.10 -31.45 26.21
C LEU A 155 -3.08 -31.44 25.03
N GLU A 156 -4.16 -32.21 25.11
CA GLU A 156 -5.23 -32.20 24.10
C GLU A 156 -5.93 -30.84 24.01
N PHE A 157 -6.23 -30.20 25.15
CA PHE A 157 -6.77 -28.84 25.18
C PHE A 157 -5.85 -27.84 24.45
N TYR A 158 -4.54 -27.93 24.66
CA TYR A 158 -3.59 -27.10 23.92
C TYR A 158 -3.56 -27.39 22.41
N ASN A 159 -3.65 -28.66 22.02
CA ASN A 159 -3.74 -29.03 20.61
C ASN A 159 -5.00 -28.46 19.96
N ARG A 160 -6.13 -28.47 20.67
CA ARG A 160 -7.39 -27.84 20.25
C ARG A 160 -7.22 -26.33 20.02
N LEU A 161 -6.63 -25.62 20.98
CA LEU A 161 -6.35 -24.18 20.88
C LEU A 161 -5.48 -23.83 19.65
N ARG A 162 -4.50 -24.68 19.32
CA ARG A 162 -3.56 -24.42 18.22
C ARG A 162 -4.16 -24.74 16.85
N SER A 163 -4.83 -25.90 16.74
CA SER A 163 -5.32 -26.46 15.49
C SER A 163 -6.57 -25.76 14.96
N ASP A 164 -7.39 -25.17 15.83
CA ASP A 164 -8.59 -24.45 15.38
C ASP A 164 -8.20 -23.19 14.60
N ASN A 165 -8.55 -23.14 13.31
CA ASN A 165 -8.24 -21.98 12.49
C ASN A 165 -9.06 -20.75 12.89
N LYS A 166 -10.27 -20.90 13.44
CA LYS A 166 -11.16 -19.81 13.88
C LYS A 166 -10.73 -19.19 15.20
N ILE A 167 -9.92 -19.88 16.00
CA ILE A 167 -9.20 -19.25 17.12
C ILE A 167 -8.04 -18.45 16.52
N ARG A 168 -8.20 -17.13 16.42
CA ARG A 168 -7.25 -16.27 15.70
C ARG A 168 -6.13 -15.74 16.58
N LYS A 169 -6.41 -15.50 17.86
CA LYS A 169 -5.43 -14.95 18.80
C LYS A 169 -5.61 -15.56 20.19
N ILE A 170 -4.51 -15.80 20.89
CA ILE A 170 -4.50 -16.32 22.25
C ILE A 170 -3.40 -15.62 23.04
N LEU A 171 -3.79 -14.96 24.13
CA LEU A 171 -2.90 -14.46 25.17
C LEU A 171 -3.14 -15.23 26.46
N LEU A 172 -2.07 -15.69 27.10
CA LEU A 172 -2.11 -16.44 28.36
C LEU A 172 -1.46 -15.60 29.47
N PHE A 173 -2.18 -15.39 30.57
CA PHE A 173 -1.68 -14.69 31.76
C PHE A 173 -1.53 -15.69 32.93
N PRO A 174 -0.30 -16.04 33.34
CA PRO A 174 -0.08 -16.87 34.52
C PRO A 174 -0.23 -16.00 35.78
N ILE A 175 -1.22 -16.27 36.62
CA ILE A 175 -1.54 -15.49 37.82
C ILE A 175 -1.02 -16.23 39.06
N PRO A 176 0.11 -15.80 39.65
CA PRO A 176 0.65 -16.44 40.84
C PRO A 176 -0.20 -16.09 42.07
N GLU A 177 -0.64 -17.11 42.79
CA GLU A 177 -1.44 -16.97 44.01
C GLU A 177 -1.23 -18.22 44.87
N LYS A 178 -0.28 -18.12 45.82
CA LYS A 178 0.06 -19.21 46.74
C LYS A 178 -0.92 -19.22 47.91
N ILE A 179 -1.78 -20.23 47.97
CA ILE A 179 -2.75 -20.44 49.04
C ILE A 179 -2.65 -21.88 49.52
N ALA A 180 -2.66 -22.07 50.82
CA ALA A 180 -2.78 -23.38 51.44
C ALA A 180 -4.14 -23.49 52.14
N ASP A 181 -4.75 -24.67 52.03
CA ASP A 181 -5.91 -25.08 52.84
C ASP A 181 -5.72 -26.54 53.27
N GLY A 182 -5.46 -26.75 54.56
CA GLY A 182 -5.04 -28.06 55.07
C GLY A 182 -3.74 -28.54 54.43
N THR A 183 -3.79 -29.70 53.79
CA THR A 183 -2.65 -30.32 53.06
C THR A 183 -2.55 -29.88 51.60
N ASP A 184 -3.59 -29.23 51.06
CA ASP A 184 -3.63 -28.82 49.66
C ASP A 184 -3.02 -27.42 49.51
N THR A 185 -2.13 -27.28 48.54
CA THR A 185 -1.47 -26.00 48.24
C THR A 185 -1.68 -25.67 46.77
N ALA A 186 -2.44 -24.61 46.53
CA ALA A 186 -2.63 -24.03 45.21
C ALA A 186 -1.57 -22.94 44.98
N LYS A 187 -0.95 -22.92 43.80
CA LYS A 187 0.16 -22.00 43.49
C LYS A 187 -0.23 -20.82 42.59
N GLY A 188 -1.32 -20.98 41.84
CA GLY A 188 -1.89 -19.96 40.97
C GLY A 188 -2.80 -20.56 39.90
N TYR A 189 -3.33 -19.70 39.04
CA TYR A 189 -4.23 -20.05 37.94
C TYR A 189 -3.81 -19.32 36.67
N VAL A 190 -4.45 -19.66 35.56
CA VAL A 190 -4.26 -19.05 34.25
C VAL A 190 -5.52 -18.29 33.85
N ALA A 191 -5.34 -17.11 33.26
CA ALA A 191 -6.37 -16.45 32.46
C ALA A 191 -5.97 -16.48 30.98
N TYR A 192 -6.79 -17.13 30.16
CA TYR A 192 -6.66 -17.14 28.70
C TYR A 192 -7.57 -16.06 28.12
N GLY A 193 -7.00 -15.11 27.37
CA GLY A 193 -7.74 -14.22 26.49
C GLY A 193 -7.67 -14.75 25.06
N ILE A 194 -8.80 -15.26 24.56
CA ILE A 194 -8.91 -15.97 23.28
C ILE A 194 -9.80 -15.14 22.34
N VAL A 195 -9.33 -14.87 21.13
CA VAL A 195 -10.13 -14.23 20.09
C VAL A 195 -10.61 -15.28 19.13
N TYR A 196 -11.93 -15.43 19.04
CA TYR A 196 -12.60 -16.25 18.06
C TYR A 196 -13.09 -15.37 16.91
N SER A 197 -12.93 -15.84 15.67
CA SER A 197 -13.48 -15.20 14.48
C SER A 197 -13.70 -16.24 13.38
N GLU A 198 -14.91 -16.28 12.83
CA GLU A 198 -15.25 -17.13 11.67
C GLU A 198 -14.33 -16.80 10.49
N ASP A 199 -14.15 -15.51 10.22
CA ASP A 199 -13.28 -15.00 9.16
C ASP A 199 -11.83 -14.83 9.63
N ALA A 200 -10.89 -14.74 8.67
CA ALA A 200 -9.53 -14.32 8.96
C ALA A 200 -9.51 -12.85 9.43
N LEU A 201 -8.69 -12.54 10.43
CA LEU A 201 -8.51 -11.17 10.91
C LEU A 201 -7.39 -10.49 10.14
N THR A 202 -7.60 -9.22 9.80
CA THR A 202 -6.53 -8.35 9.31
C THR A 202 -5.53 -8.02 10.42
N GLN A 203 -4.35 -7.52 10.02
CA GLN A 203 -3.33 -7.04 10.96
C GLN A 203 -3.89 -6.03 11.97
N GLN A 204 -4.65 -5.06 11.47
CA GLN A 204 -5.24 -3.99 12.28
C GLN A 204 -6.25 -4.54 13.31
N GLU A 205 -7.04 -5.55 12.93
CA GLU A 205 -7.98 -6.19 13.86
C GLU A 205 -7.23 -7.02 14.93
N LEU A 206 -6.15 -7.71 14.57
CA LEU A 206 -5.33 -8.44 15.53
C LEU A 206 -4.68 -7.51 16.56
N GLU A 207 -4.22 -6.33 16.13
CA GLU A 207 -3.69 -5.26 17.00
C GLU A 207 -4.78 -4.68 17.90
N TYR A 208 -5.97 -4.43 17.35
CA TYR A 208 -7.14 -3.98 18.11
C TYR A 208 -7.48 -4.95 19.26
N TYR A 209 -7.60 -6.24 18.96
CA TYR A 209 -7.89 -7.25 19.98
C TYR A 209 -6.74 -7.47 20.97
N ASP A 210 -5.48 -7.34 20.53
CA ASP A 210 -4.32 -7.33 21.44
C ASP A 210 -4.44 -6.20 22.46
N GLY A 211 -4.76 -5.00 21.99
CA GLY A 211 -4.99 -3.82 22.82
C GLY A 211 -6.13 -4.01 23.82
N ILE A 212 -7.25 -4.62 23.42
CA ILE A 212 -8.36 -4.93 24.33
C ILE A 212 -7.91 -5.88 25.44
N ILE A 213 -7.34 -7.03 25.08
CA ILE A 213 -7.00 -8.08 26.04
C ILE A 213 -5.92 -7.60 27.01
N ARG A 214 -4.87 -6.94 26.52
CA ARG A 214 -3.81 -6.36 27.37
C ARG A 214 -4.28 -5.14 28.18
N GLY A 215 -5.28 -4.42 27.68
CA GLY A 215 -5.87 -3.24 28.31
C GLY A 215 -6.73 -3.53 29.54
N THR A 216 -6.94 -4.80 29.90
CA THR A 216 -7.79 -5.22 31.05
C THR A 216 -7.17 -4.97 32.44
N GLY A 217 -5.90 -4.54 32.48
CA GLY A 217 -5.21 -4.17 33.73
C GLY A 217 -4.56 -5.33 34.48
N ILE A 218 -4.46 -6.52 33.87
CA ILE A 218 -3.64 -7.62 34.39
C ILE A 218 -2.17 -7.19 34.38
N LYS A 219 -1.51 -7.24 35.55
CA LYS A 219 -0.10 -6.80 35.69
C LYS A 219 0.90 -7.84 35.17
N GLN A 220 0.52 -9.11 35.18
CA GLN A 220 1.35 -10.20 34.69
C GLN A 220 1.54 -10.06 33.18
N LYS A 221 2.75 -10.34 32.71
CA LYS A 221 3.04 -10.30 31.27
C LYS A 221 2.28 -11.41 30.56
N ALA A 222 1.52 -11.03 29.54
CA ALA A 222 0.79 -11.97 28.70
C ALA A 222 1.76 -12.71 27.77
N ILE A 223 1.53 -14.01 27.63
CA ILE A 223 2.24 -14.89 26.72
C ILE A 223 1.41 -15.00 25.46
N THR A 224 2.00 -14.63 24.33
CA THR A 224 1.34 -14.81 23.04
C THR A 224 1.48 -16.27 22.63
N LEU A 225 0.37 -16.99 22.55
CA LEU A 225 0.34 -18.37 22.03
C LEU A 225 -0.06 -18.40 20.54
N LYS A 226 -0.82 -17.40 20.08
CA LYS A 226 -1.25 -17.26 18.68
C LYS A 226 -1.63 -15.82 18.34
N PRO A 227 -1.41 -15.33 17.10
CA PRO A 227 -0.38 -15.79 16.17
C PRO A 227 1.02 -15.41 16.70
N LEU A 228 2.05 -16.21 16.40
CA LEU A 228 3.43 -15.92 16.81
C LEU A 228 4.19 -15.04 15.80
N ASP A 229 3.62 -14.86 14.61
CA ASP A 229 4.25 -14.24 13.43
C ASP A 229 3.89 -12.77 13.21
N ILE A 230 2.82 -12.30 13.83
CA ILE A 230 2.23 -11.00 13.52
C ILE A 230 2.62 -9.95 14.57
N GLY A 231 3.34 -8.90 14.15
CA GLY A 231 3.74 -7.77 15.01
C GLY A 231 4.75 -8.11 16.11
N THR A 232 5.33 -9.32 16.05
CA THR A 232 6.14 -9.92 17.12
C THR A 232 7.61 -9.58 17.02
N VAL A 233 8.12 -9.29 15.82
CA VAL A 233 9.49 -8.78 15.62
C VAL A 233 9.40 -7.58 14.69
N VAL A 234 9.88 -6.43 15.16
CA VAL A 234 9.82 -5.18 14.42
C VAL A 234 11.23 -4.68 14.20
N LEU A 235 11.70 -4.72 12.97
CA LEU A 235 12.89 -3.98 12.55
C LEU A 235 12.46 -2.58 12.12
N LYS A 236 13.01 -1.54 12.73
CA LYS A 236 12.68 -0.14 12.41
C LYS A 236 13.88 0.80 12.53
N PRO A 237 13.96 1.85 11.71
CA PRO A 237 14.93 2.92 11.88
C PRO A 237 14.61 3.75 13.12
N ARG A 238 15.65 4.31 13.74
CA ARG A 238 15.49 5.36 14.76
C ARG A 238 15.19 6.70 14.09
N VAL A 239 14.44 7.54 14.80
CA VAL A 239 14.15 8.91 14.34
C VAL A 239 15.46 9.64 14.13
N THR A 240 15.64 10.22 12.94
CA THR A 240 16.86 10.95 12.59
C THR A 240 16.94 12.22 13.44
N GLN A 241 17.97 12.32 14.29
CA GLN A 241 18.17 13.48 15.17
C GLN A 241 18.99 14.61 14.51
N SER A 242 19.59 14.34 13.36
CA SER A 242 20.47 15.26 12.63
C SER A 242 19.68 16.32 11.86
N LYS A 243 20.33 17.44 11.50
CA LYS A 243 19.76 18.42 10.56
C LYS A 243 19.45 17.73 9.23
N ILE A 244 18.23 17.90 8.76
CA ILE A 244 17.80 17.43 7.45
C ILE A 244 18.59 18.21 6.38
N SER A 245 19.22 17.49 5.46
CA SER A 245 20.01 18.06 4.38
C SER A 245 19.47 17.62 3.01
N GLU A 246 19.66 18.48 2.02
CA GLU A 246 19.39 18.15 0.62
C GLU A 246 20.22 16.93 0.17
N GLY A 247 19.64 16.11 -0.70
CA GLY A 247 20.29 14.90 -1.24
C GLY A 247 20.46 13.79 -0.22
N LYS A 248 19.80 13.84 0.94
CA LYS A 248 19.81 12.76 1.94
C LYS A 248 18.42 12.32 2.34
N LEU A 249 18.31 11.05 2.72
CA LEU A 249 17.10 10.48 3.28
C LEU A 249 17.11 10.57 4.81
N TYR A 250 15.95 10.76 5.42
CA TYR A 250 15.76 10.84 6.87
C TYR A 250 14.44 10.18 7.29
N TYR A 251 14.39 9.65 8.51
CA TYR A 251 13.19 9.02 9.07
C TYR A 251 12.52 9.92 10.10
N ASP A 252 11.25 10.27 9.86
CA ASP A 252 10.48 11.18 10.71
C ASP A 252 9.74 10.50 11.88
N GLY A 253 9.86 9.18 12.01
CA GLY A 253 9.11 8.36 12.98
C GLY A 253 7.98 7.54 12.36
N SER A 254 7.58 7.86 11.13
CA SER A 254 6.54 7.17 10.38
C SER A 254 6.94 6.85 8.93
N THR A 255 7.61 7.78 8.27
CA THR A 255 7.89 7.79 6.83
C THR A 255 9.38 8.07 6.63
N LEU A 256 9.98 7.40 5.66
CA LEU A 256 11.32 7.67 5.20
C LEU A 256 11.27 8.69 4.06
N ARG A 257 11.78 9.90 4.31
CA ARG A 257 11.64 11.07 3.44
C ARG A 257 12.97 11.53 2.88
N GLY A 258 12.96 12.22 1.74
CA GLY A 258 14.10 13.05 1.32
C GLY A 258 13.77 13.99 0.18
N PHE A 259 14.67 14.92 -0.11
CA PHE A 259 14.46 15.95 -1.12
C PHE A 259 15.76 16.42 -1.78
N GLY A 260 15.59 17.05 -2.94
CA GLY A 260 16.67 17.67 -3.72
C GLY A 260 17.62 16.69 -4.38
N PHE A 261 17.12 15.50 -4.68
CA PHE A 261 17.76 14.56 -5.60
C PHE A 261 17.52 15.00 -7.03
N GLU A 262 18.49 14.76 -7.92
CA GLU A 262 18.37 15.10 -9.34
C GLU A 262 17.88 13.89 -10.16
N GLU A 263 17.17 14.15 -11.26
CA GLU A 263 16.76 13.10 -12.21
C GLU A 263 17.98 12.32 -12.73
N GLY A 264 17.94 10.99 -12.60
CA GLY A 264 19.03 10.10 -13.05
C GLY A 264 20.22 10.01 -12.09
N GLU A 265 20.16 10.67 -10.94
CA GLU A 265 21.18 10.54 -9.89
C GLU A 265 21.18 9.12 -9.31
N ASN A 266 22.37 8.52 -9.18
CA ASN A 266 22.54 7.25 -8.48
C ASN A 266 22.63 7.52 -6.97
N VAL A 267 21.48 7.46 -6.31
CA VAL A 267 21.36 7.70 -4.88
C VAL A 267 21.64 6.40 -4.12
N LYS A 268 22.77 6.39 -3.40
CA LYS A 268 23.15 5.33 -2.48
C LYS A 268 23.30 5.90 -1.08
N GLU A 269 22.33 5.61 -0.22
CA GLU A 269 22.28 6.09 1.16
C GLU A 269 22.53 4.95 2.14
N THR A 270 23.13 5.28 3.29
CA THR A 270 23.31 4.31 4.38
C THR A 270 22.55 4.80 5.60
N PHE A 271 21.51 4.06 5.96
CA PHE A 271 20.76 4.26 7.19
C PHE A 271 21.43 3.49 8.31
N ASN A 272 22.12 4.21 9.18
CA ASN A 272 22.62 3.65 10.42
C ASN A 272 21.54 3.73 11.50
N ASP A 273 21.67 2.91 12.55
CA ASP A 273 20.80 2.91 13.73
C ASP A 273 19.39 2.35 13.53
N LEU A 274 19.26 1.28 12.74
CA LEU A 274 18.08 0.43 12.84
C LEU A 274 18.12 -0.38 14.14
N SER A 275 16.96 -0.60 14.72
CA SER A 275 16.79 -1.51 15.85
C SER A 275 15.75 -2.58 15.56
N LEU A 276 16.10 -3.81 15.94
CA LEU A 276 15.20 -4.95 15.95
C LEU A 276 14.62 -5.08 17.35
N LYS A 277 13.32 -4.85 17.47
CA LYS A 277 12.58 -5.04 18.71
C LYS A 277 11.79 -6.34 18.64
N SER A 278 12.05 -7.24 19.58
CA SER A 278 11.16 -8.36 19.87
C SER A 278 10.01 -7.84 20.73
N ASN A 279 8.79 -8.22 20.41
CA ASN A 279 7.61 -8.13 21.27
C ASN A 279 7.16 -9.54 21.73
N LEU A 280 8.03 -10.54 21.53
CA LEU A 280 7.78 -11.90 21.98
C LEU A 280 8.13 -12.04 23.46
N TYR A 281 7.15 -12.44 24.25
CA TYR A 281 7.35 -12.94 25.59
C TYR A 281 6.73 -14.34 25.71
N PRO A 282 7.41 -15.33 26.30
CA PRO A 282 8.74 -15.31 26.93
C PRO A 282 9.84 -15.88 26.00
N TYR A 283 9.78 -15.60 24.70
CA TYR A 283 10.64 -16.25 23.71
C TYR A 283 11.94 -15.47 23.46
N ILE A 284 13.04 -16.21 23.40
CA ILE A 284 14.35 -15.74 22.93
C ILE A 284 14.45 -16.02 21.43
N ILE A 285 14.86 -15.04 20.65
CA ILE A 285 15.25 -15.26 19.24
C ILE A 285 16.68 -15.77 19.25
N LYS A 286 16.88 -17.07 19.09
CA LYS A 286 18.21 -17.68 19.00
C LYS A 286 18.93 -17.24 17.75
N SER A 287 18.23 -17.25 16.63
CA SER A 287 18.74 -16.71 15.37
C SER A 287 17.60 -16.24 14.49
N ALA A 288 17.85 -15.23 13.67
CA ALA A 288 16.98 -14.82 12.59
C ALA A 288 17.80 -14.21 11.46
N ARG A 289 17.29 -14.34 10.24
CA ARG A 289 17.84 -13.71 9.04
C ARG A 289 17.06 -12.44 8.70
N LEU A 290 17.79 -11.38 8.42
CA LEU A 290 17.26 -10.08 8.08
C LEU A 290 17.50 -9.83 6.59
N ASN A 291 16.45 -9.43 5.88
CA ASN A 291 16.54 -8.96 4.50
C ASN A 291 15.81 -7.62 4.38
N VAL A 292 16.12 -6.89 3.31
CA VAL A 292 15.48 -5.63 2.99
C VAL A 292 15.18 -5.61 1.49
N GLY A 293 14.04 -5.02 1.13
CA GLY A 293 13.57 -4.88 -0.24
C GLY A 293 12.73 -3.63 -0.42
N LEU A 294 12.27 -3.42 -1.65
CA LEU A 294 11.40 -2.31 -2.03
C LEU A 294 10.12 -2.86 -2.66
N GLU A 295 8.98 -2.25 -2.34
CA GLU A 295 7.67 -2.58 -2.91
C GLU A 295 6.89 -1.30 -3.26
N ASN A 296 5.83 -1.43 -4.05
CA ASN A 296 4.85 -0.35 -4.31
C ASN A 296 5.41 0.93 -4.96
N PHE A 297 6.50 0.83 -5.73
CA PHE A 297 7.03 1.95 -6.52
C PHE A 297 6.29 2.10 -7.86
N THR A 298 5.06 2.60 -7.82
CA THR A 298 4.24 2.81 -9.02
C THR A 298 3.55 4.17 -8.99
N SER A 299 3.61 4.92 -10.09
CA SER A 299 2.93 6.21 -10.24
C SER A 299 2.63 6.49 -11.72
N SER A 300 1.72 7.43 -12.00
CA SER A 300 1.54 8.01 -13.33
C SER A 300 2.71 8.90 -13.75
N ASP A 301 3.39 9.50 -12.76
CA ASP A 301 4.36 10.56 -12.99
C ASP A 301 5.76 10.03 -13.31
N TYR A 302 6.00 8.73 -13.07
CA TYR A 302 7.27 8.08 -13.36
C TYR A 302 7.12 6.58 -13.65
N SER A 303 8.12 6.03 -14.33
CA SER A 303 8.32 4.61 -14.55
C SER A 303 9.57 4.13 -13.81
N VAL A 304 9.58 2.85 -13.42
CA VAL A 304 10.71 2.23 -12.71
C VAL A 304 11.25 1.10 -13.56
N LYS A 305 12.52 1.19 -13.97
CA LYS A 305 13.15 0.12 -14.77
C LYS A 305 13.61 -1.06 -13.91
N SER A 306 14.12 -0.76 -12.72
CA SER A 306 14.58 -1.75 -11.75
C SER A 306 14.48 -1.17 -10.34
N LEU A 307 14.04 -2.00 -9.38
CA LEU A 307 13.98 -1.64 -7.96
C LEU A 307 15.37 -1.60 -7.30
N GLY A 308 16.43 -2.03 -8.01
CA GLY A 308 17.75 -2.18 -7.44
C GLY A 308 17.82 -3.27 -6.36
N THR A 309 18.98 -3.39 -5.72
CA THR A 309 19.20 -4.34 -4.61
C THR A 309 19.45 -3.57 -3.33
N GLN A 310 18.68 -3.86 -2.30
CA GLN A 310 18.90 -3.31 -0.97
C GLN A 310 19.74 -4.30 -0.15
N SER A 311 20.51 -3.83 0.84
CA SER A 311 21.22 -4.73 1.74
C SER A 311 21.19 -4.24 3.18
N ILE A 312 21.27 -5.19 4.11
CA ILE A 312 21.31 -4.93 5.55
C ILE A 312 22.53 -5.60 6.16
N SER A 313 23.22 -4.88 7.05
CA SER A 313 24.41 -5.32 7.75
C SER A 313 24.29 -5.03 9.26
N PRO A 314 24.45 -6.03 10.14
CA PRO A 314 24.53 -7.46 9.83
C PRO A 314 23.21 -8.00 9.25
N SER A 315 23.28 -9.04 8.43
CA SER A 315 22.11 -9.72 7.84
C SER A 315 21.53 -10.82 8.73
N THR A 316 22.08 -11.00 9.93
CA THR A 316 21.60 -11.94 10.92
C THR A 316 21.60 -11.29 12.30
N VAL A 317 20.72 -11.79 13.16
CA VAL A 317 20.67 -11.44 14.58
C VAL A 317 20.57 -12.72 15.39
N SER A 318 21.15 -12.72 16.59
CA SER A 318 21.12 -13.86 17.49
C SER A 318 20.94 -13.44 18.94
N ASN A 319 20.44 -14.36 19.76
CA ASN A 319 20.22 -14.22 21.20
C ASN A 319 19.49 -12.92 21.61
N VAL A 320 18.43 -12.57 20.90
CA VAL A 320 17.54 -11.46 21.32
C VAL A 320 16.75 -11.92 22.52
N SER A 321 16.90 -11.23 23.65
CA SER A 321 16.14 -11.52 24.88
C SER A 321 14.63 -11.35 24.66
N PRO A 322 13.77 -11.96 25.51
CA PRO A 322 12.33 -11.74 25.45
C PRO A 322 12.01 -10.25 25.59
N GLU A 323 11.18 -9.74 24.69
CA GLU A 323 10.87 -8.31 24.56
C GLU A 323 12.10 -7.37 24.42
N GLY A 324 13.26 -7.93 24.03
CA GLY A 324 14.51 -7.21 23.89
C GLY A 324 14.59 -6.35 22.64
N GLU A 325 15.49 -5.37 22.67
CA GLU A 325 15.86 -4.55 21.52
C GLU A 325 17.35 -4.76 21.21
N VAL A 326 17.66 -5.04 19.95
CA VAL A 326 19.03 -5.09 19.43
C VAL A 326 19.22 -3.93 18.47
N THR A 327 20.36 -3.24 18.59
CA THR A 327 20.74 -2.08 17.77
C THR A 327 21.98 -2.37 16.95
N GLY A 328 22.31 -1.48 16.01
CA GLY A 328 23.55 -1.57 15.22
C GLY A 328 23.37 -2.23 13.86
N PHE A 329 22.13 -2.23 13.33
CA PHE A 329 21.87 -2.60 11.96
C PHE A 329 21.95 -1.37 11.06
N SER A 330 22.58 -1.54 9.91
CA SER A 330 22.67 -0.54 8.86
C SER A 330 22.04 -1.05 7.57
N VAL A 331 21.20 -0.23 6.94
CA VAL A 331 20.62 -0.54 5.62
C VAL A 331 21.30 0.33 4.58
N ILE A 332 21.83 -0.32 3.54
CA ILE A 332 22.25 0.36 2.32
C ILE A 332 21.02 0.43 1.42
N PHE A 333 20.54 1.66 1.25
CA PHE A 333 19.44 1.99 0.35
C PHE A 333 19.98 2.45 -0.99
N ASN A 334 19.57 1.78 -2.05
CA ASN A 334 19.81 2.19 -3.43
C ASN A 334 18.47 2.61 -4.02
N LEU A 335 18.35 3.88 -4.41
CA LEU A 335 17.13 4.37 -5.05
C LEU A 335 16.90 3.59 -6.37
N PRO A 336 15.66 3.14 -6.65
CA PRO A 336 15.33 2.53 -7.94
C PRO A 336 15.70 3.43 -9.12
N GLU A 337 15.92 2.84 -10.29
CA GLU A 337 16.14 3.62 -11.51
C GLU A 337 14.80 4.21 -11.97
N ILE A 338 14.56 5.46 -11.56
CA ILE A 338 13.35 6.23 -11.86
C ILE A 338 13.53 6.99 -13.17
N THR A 339 12.61 6.80 -14.11
CA THR A 339 12.50 7.61 -15.33
C THR A 339 11.17 8.33 -15.31
N PRO A 340 11.15 9.65 -15.12
CA PRO A 340 9.90 10.39 -15.04
C PRO A 340 9.19 10.44 -16.39
N THR A 341 7.86 10.36 -16.36
CA THR A 341 7.04 10.40 -17.56
C THR A 341 7.04 11.82 -18.13
N PHE A 342 7.25 11.96 -19.44
CA PHE A 342 7.19 13.26 -20.09
C PHE A 342 5.74 13.74 -20.23
N SER A 343 5.47 14.98 -19.84
CA SER A 343 4.22 15.69 -20.10
C SER A 343 4.49 17.18 -20.24
N PHE A 344 3.72 17.88 -21.07
CA PHE A 344 3.84 19.34 -21.19
C PHE A 344 3.58 20.06 -19.86
N ASN A 345 2.75 19.48 -19.00
CA ASN A 345 2.45 20.01 -17.67
C ASN A 345 3.61 19.86 -16.67
N THR A 346 4.64 19.08 -17.01
CA THR A 346 5.79 18.81 -16.14
C THR A 346 7.04 19.57 -16.58
N ILE A 347 6.97 20.39 -17.64
CA ILE A 347 8.11 21.20 -18.13
C ILE A 347 8.44 22.34 -17.16
N PHE A 348 7.42 22.95 -16.57
CA PHE A 348 7.57 24.08 -15.64
C PHE A 348 7.51 23.68 -14.17
N LYS A 349 7.41 22.38 -13.87
CA LYS A 349 7.52 21.88 -12.50
C LYS A 349 8.98 21.71 -12.15
N GLU A 350 9.34 22.06 -10.93
CA GLU A 350 10.69 21.85 -10.41
C GLU A 350 10.88 20.42 -9.95
N ASP A 351 9.90 19.87 -9.22
CA ASP A 351 9.98 18.58 -8.56
C ASP A 351 8.80 17.63 -8.85
N PHE A 352 9.03 16.34 -8.56
CA PHE A 352 8.02 15.30 -8.48
C PHE A 352 8.28 14.37 -7.31
N THR A 353 7.22 13.71 -6.83
CA THR A 353 7.29 12.83 -5.67
C THR A 353 7.30 11.37 -6.11
N ILE A 354 8.28 10.64 -5.60
CA ILE A 354 8.43 9.19 -5.72
C ILE A 354 7.91 8.58 -4.41
N GLY A 355 6.93 7.67 -4.54
CA GLY A 355 6.37 6.90 -3.44
C GLY A 355 6.73 5.43 -3.53
N GLY A 356 6.74 4.74 -2.39
CA GLY A 356 6.96 3.30 -2.29
C GLY A 356 7.04 2.83 -0.84
N ASP A 357 7.42 1.58 -0.63
CA ASP A 357 7.63 1.00 0.70
C ASP A 357 9.03 0.38 0.80
N LEU A 358 9.75 0.71 1.88
CA LEU A 358 10.91 -0.05 2.33
C LEU A 358 10.39 -1.25 3.13
N VAL A 359 10.63 -2.45 2.64
CA VAL A 359 10.16 -3.69 3.26
C VAL A 359 11.31 -4.37 3.97
N LEU A 360 11.16 -4.54 5.28
CA LEU A 360 12.09 -5.23 6.15
C LEU A 360 11.53 -6.62 6.46
N ASP A 361 12.28 -7.65 6.08
CA ASP A 361 11.91 -9.06 6.24
C ASP A 361 12.76 -9.70 7.33
N VAL A 362 12.09 -10.27 8.34
CA VAL A 362 12.69 -11.18 9.30
C VAL A 362 12.21 -12.60 9.00
N SER A 363 13.14 -13.48 8.65
CA SER A 363 12.87 -14.85 8.21
C SER A 363 13.80 -15.85 8.90
N GLN A 364 13.51 -17.15 8.76
CA GLN A 364 14.30 -18.23 9.37
C GLN A 364 14.46 -18.02 10.88
N VAL A 365 13.37 -17.61 11.53
CA VAL A 365 13.36 -17.24 12.96
C VAL A 365 13.37 -18.51 13.79
N ASP A 366 14.51 -18.78 14.42
CA ASP A 366 14.66 -19.80 15.45
C ASP A 366 14.40 -19.16 16.80
N ILE A 367 13.33 -19.60 17.46
CA ILE A 367 12.94 -19.09 18.77
C ILE A 367 12.82 -20.24 19.77
N VAL A 368 13.25 -19.95 21.00
CA VAL A 368 13.15 -20.88 22.13
C VAL A 368 12.52 -20.17 23.32
N LEU A 369 11.94 -20.93 24.23
CA LEU A 369 11.49 -20.37 25.51
C LEU A 369 12.68 -19.98 26.37
N ASP A 370 12.54 -18.87 27.09
CA ASP A 370 13.46 -18.53 28.16
C ASP A 370 13.41 -19.57 29.29
N GLN A 371 14.58 -20.03 29.76
CA GLN A 371 14.65 -21.11 30.76
C GLN A 371 14.12 -20.68 32.13
N SER A 372 14.29 -19.41 32.51
CA SER A 372 13.73 -18.91 33.77
C SER A 372 12.21 -18.95 33.73
N TYR A 373 11.63 -18.66 32.57
CA TYR A 373 10.20 -18.81 32.35
C TYR A 373 9.76 -20.27 32.41
N VAL A 374 10.46 -21.18 31.72
CA VAL A 374 10.17 -22.63 31.75
C VAL A 374 10.11 -23.13 33.20
N ASN A 375 11.06 -22.71 34.03
CA ASN A 375 11.13 -23.09 35.44
C ASN A 375 9.96 -22.49 36.25
N ASN A 376 9.65 -21.20 36.06
CA ASN A 376 8.55 -20.55 36.78
C ASN A 376 7.18 -21.14 36.38
N PHE A 377 6.96 -21.42 35.11
CA PHE A 377 5.71 -21.99 34.61
C PHE A 377 5.52 -23.43 35.10
N THR A 378 6.58 -24.26 35.03
CA THR A 378 6.54 -25.62 35.56
C THR A 378 6.34 -25.64 37.07
N GLU A 379 6.94 -24.71 37.82
CA GLU A 379 6.70 -24.57 39.26
C GLU A 379 5.23 -24.21 39.54
N LEU A 380 4.70 -23.22 38.82
CA LEU A 380 3.35 -22.68 39.01
C LEU A 380 2.28 -23.74 38.79
N PHE A 381 2.42 -24.59 37.78
CA PHE A 381 1.44 -25.61 37.40
C PHE A 381 1.84 -27.04 37.79
N ALA A 382 2.92 -27.20 38.57
CA ALA A 382 3.48 -28.50 38.96
C ALA A 382 3.70 -29.46 37.77
N LEU A 383 4.08 -28.91 36.61
CA LEU A 383 4.28 -29.68 35.39
C LEU A 383 5.68 -30.28 35.33
N ARG A 384 5.81 -31.50 34.79
CA ARG A 384 7.11 -32.14 34.56
C ARG A 384 7.90 -31.47 33.41
N SER A 385 7.20 -30.90 32.44
CA SER A 385 7.78 -30.20 31.28
C SER A 385 6.79 -29.18 30.73
N VAL A 386 7.28 -28.21 29.96
CA VAL A 386 6.41 -27.24 29.29
C VAL A 386 5.77 -27.90 28.05
N PRO A 387 4.44 -27.81 27.89
CA PRO A 387 3.73 -28.38 26.75
C PRO A 387 4.21 -27.85 25.38
N GLU A 388 4.05 -28.66 24.33
CA GLU A 388 4.49 -28.34 22.96
C GLU A 388 3.83 -27.07 22.39
N ILE A 389 2.67 -26.63 22.88
CA ILE A 389 2.07 -25.37 22.43
C ILE A 389 2.96 -24.15 22.68
N PHE A 390 3.79 -24.19 23.73
CA PHE A 390 4.78 -23.17 24.00
C PHE A 390 6.05 -23.38 23.17
N GLN A 391 6.13 -24.45 22.36
CA GLN A 391 7.15 -24.57 21.33
C GLN A 391 6.69 -23.80 20.08
N PRO A 392 7.52 -22.85 19.62
CA PRO A 392 7.13 -21.99 18.53
C PRO A 392 7.28 -22.66 17.16
N VAL A 393 6.42 -22.26 16.22
CA VAL A 393 6.53 -22.63 14.79
C VAL A 393 6.65 -21.34 13.97
N LEU A 394 7.85 -20.75 13.99
CA LEU A 394 8.19 -19.56 13.19
C LEU A 394 9.24 -19.80 12.12
N LYS A 395 9.87 -20.98 12.10
CA LYS A 395 11.03 -21.27 11.23
C LYS A 395 10.75 -21.01 9.74
N ASP A 396 9.52 -21.28 9.30
CA ASP A 396 9.11 -21.17 7.89
C ASP A 396 8.32 -19.89 7.58
N LYS A 397 8.17 -18.97 8.54
CA LYS A 397 7.40 -17.75 8.36
C LYS A 397 8.30 -16.53 8.09
N LYS A 398 7.75 -15.58 7.35
CA LYS A 398 8.34 -14.26 7.11
C LYS A 398 7.55 -13.20 7.87
N ILE A 399 8.25 -12.40 8.67
CA ILE A 399 7.68 -11.27 9.40
C ILE A 399 8.09 -10.01 8.65
N LEU A 400 7.11 -9.22 8.22
CA LEU A 400 7.32 -8.04 7.37
C LEU A 400 7.03 -6.76 8.13
N THR A 401 7.96 -5.82 8.11
CA THR A 401 7.72 -4.42 8.49
C THR A 401 7.80 -3.55 7.24
N LYS A 402 6.75 -2.77 6.96
CA LYS A 402 6.72 -1.82 5.85
C LYS A 402 6.90 -0.40 6.36
N ILE A 403 7.82 0.34 5.75
CA ILE A 403 8.07 1.75 6.06
C ILE A 403 7.78 2.55 4.78
N PRO A 404 6.75 3.41 4.77
CA PRO A 404 6.45 4.25 3.62
C PRO A 404 7.63 5.16 3.26
N LEU A 405 7.83 5.38 1.96
CA LEU A 405 8.86 6.22 1.37
C LEU A 405 8.23 7.40 0.64
N GLU A 406 8.81 8.58 0.81
CA GLU A 406 8.43 9.80 0.10
C GLU A 406 9.66 10.61 -0.31
N ILE A 407 10.02 10.57 -1.59
CA ILE A 407 11.24 11.19 -2.10
C ILE A 407 10.88 12.27 -3.12
N LYS A 408 11.32 13.51 -2.89
CA LYS A 408 11.19 14.60 -3.85
C LYS A 408 12.42 14.69 -4.75
N MET A 409 12.20 14.51 -6.04
CA MET A 409 13.24 14.54 -7.07
C MET A 409 12.98 15.70 -8.02
N LYS A 410 14.04 16.42 -8.40
CA LYS A 410 14.00 17.50 -9.37
C LYS A 410 13.96 16.95 -10.79
N TYR A 411 13.21 17.63 -11.65
CA TYR A 411 13.20 17.30 -13.06
C TYR A 411 14.48 17.75 -13.75
N GLY A 412 14.99 16.91 -14.65
CA GLY A 412 16.19 17.20 -15.42
C GLY A 412 15.96 18.31 -16.48
N PRO A 413 17.03 19.04 -16.84
CA PRO A 413 16.94 20.16 -17.79
C PRO A 413 16.59 19.75 -19.22
N TRP A 414 16.68 18.45 -19.55
CA TRP A 414 16.42 17.93 -20.91
C TRP A 414 15.01 18.28 -21.42
N ARG A 415 14.04 18.42 -20.53
CA ARG A 415 12.67 18.80 -20.86
C ARG A 415 12.58 20.19 -21.48
N LEU A 416 13.41 21.12 -20.97
CA LEU A 416 13.52 22.46 -21.52
C LEU A 416 14.16 22.41 -22.92
N PHE A 417 15.16 21.57 -23.12
CA PHE A 417 15.76 21.36 -24.45
C PHE A 417 14.75 20.79 -25.45
N VAL A 418 13.86 19.89 -25.04
CA VAL A 418 12.76 19.41 -25.90
C VAL A 418 11.79 20.52 -26.27
N LEU A 419 11.41 21.38 -25.31
CA LEU A 419 10.56 22.53 -25.60
C LEU A 419 11.23 23.52 -26.56
N ILE A 420 12.50 23.86 -26.31
CA ILE A 420 13.29 24.74 -27.19
C ILE A 420 13.40 24.12 -28.58
N GLY A 421 13.67 22.81 -28.68
CA GLY A 421 13.72 22.09 -29.94
C GLY A 421 12.39 22.12 -30.70
N LEU A 422 11.26 21.99 -30.00
CA LEU A 422 9.93 22.08 -30.59
C LEU A 422 9.65 23.50 -31.10
N ILE A 423 9.97 24.53 -30.31
CA ILE A 423 9.83 25.93 -30.72
C ILE A 423 10.70 26.23 -31.95
N ALA A 424 11.96 25.79 -31.95
CA ALA A 424 12.86 25.95 -33.08
C ALA A 424 12.35 25.23 -34.34
N GLY A 425 11.80 24.02 -34.18
CA GLY A 425 11.17 23.26 -35.26
C GLY A 425 9.96 23.97 -35.85
N VAL A 426 9.09 24.54 -35.02
CA VAL A 426 7.94 25.33 -35.47
C VAL A 426 8.39 26.61 -36.19
N LEU A 427 9.38 27.32 -35.65
CA LEU A 427 9.93 28.52 -36.29
C LEU A 427 10.59 28.19 -37.64
N ALA A 428 11.31 27.08 -37.75
CA ALA A 428 11.89 26.61 -39.00
C ALA A 428 10.79 26.26 -40.03
N LEU A 429 9.70 25.61 -39.60
CA LEU A 429 8.55 25.32 -40.46
C LEU A 429 7.87 26.60 -40.96
N ILE A 430 7.66 27.58 -40.09
CA ILE A 430 7.11 28.89 -40.45
C ILE A 430 8.06 29.60 -41.42
N GLY A 431 9.36 29.61 -41.14
CA GLY A 431 10.37 30.19 -42.01
C GLY A 431 10.41 29.53 -43.39
N LEU A 432 10.32 28.20 -43.46
CA LEU A 432 10.21 27.44 -44.71
C LEU A 432 8.94 27.83 -45.48
N LEU A 433 7.79 27.91 -44.81
CA LEU A 433 6.54 28.33 -45.43
C LEU A 433 6.67 29.75 -46.00
N ILE A 434 7.18 30.71 -45.22
CA ILE A 434 7.43 32.08 -45.67
C ILE A 434 8.38 32.08 -46.88
N TYR A 435 9.48 31.31 -46.82
CA TYR A 435 10.42 31.19 -47.93
C TYR A 435 9.75 30.64 -49.20
N LEU A 436 8.94 29.58 -49.09
CA LEU A 436 8.20 29.01 -50.23
C LEU A 436 7.16 30.00 -50.78
N PHE A 437 6.51 30.78 -49.91
CA PHE A 437 5.62 31.87 -50.31
C PHE A 437 6.36 32.99 -51.04
N MET A 438 7.56 33.37 -50.59
CA MET A 438 8.36 34.45 -51.17
C MET A 438 9.15 34.02 -52.43
N LYS A 439 9.48 32.73 -52.57
CA LYS A 439 10.24 32.21 -53.72
C LYS A 439 9.44 32.44 -55.00
N LYS A 440 9.89 33.36 -55.85
CA LYS A 440 9.25 33.65 -57.13
C LYS A 440 9.69 32.62 -58.18
N LYS A 441 8.78 32.22 -59.07
CA LYS A 441 9.13 31.49 -60.31
C LYS A 441 8.86 32.44 -61.47
N CYS A 442 9.92 32.77 -62.20
CA CYS A 442 9.87 33.60 -63.40
C CYS A 442 9.89 32.71 -64.64
N PHE A 443 9.08 33.05 -65.62
CA PHE A 443 9.00 32.35 -66.91
C PHE A 443 8.59 33.32 -68.00
N GLU A 444 9.05 33.06 -69.21
CA GLU A 444 8.58 33.74 -70.41
C GLU A 444 7.26 33.11 -70.85
N LEU A 445 6.26 33.95 -71.11
CA LEU A 445 4.99 33.52 -71.67
C LEU A 445 4.97 33.76 -73.17
N ILE A 446 4.81 32.68 -73.92
CA ILE A 446 4.74 32.68 -75.38
C ILE A 446 3.29 32.36 -75.77
N ILE A 447 2.69 33.25 -76.56
CA ILE A 447 1.32 33.08 -77.07
C ILE A 447 1.37 33.22 -78.59
N ASP A 448 1.00 32.18 -79.34
CA ASP A 448 1.07 32.12 -80.81
C ASP A 448 2.45 32.51 -81.38
N ASN A 449 3.52 31.96 -80.78
CA ASN A 449 4.92 32.27 -81.12
C ASN A 449 5.36 33.73 -80.92
N GLU A 450 4.52 34.57 -80.28
CA GLU A 450 4.91 35.90 -79.83
C GLU A 450 5.25 35.87 -78.34
N THR A 451 6.49 36.22 -78.00
CA THR A 451 6.95 36.36 -76.61
C THR A 451 6.33 37.61 -76.00
N LYS A 452 5.42 37.45 -75.05
CA LYS A 452 4.60 38.57 -74.57
C LYS A 452 5.08 39.26 -73.30
N ASN A 453 5.87 38.64 -72.41
CA ASN A 453 6.58 39.26 -71.27
C ASN A 453 7.23 38.20 -70.35
N ASP A 454 8.21 38.61 -69.54
CA ASP A 454 8.68 37.87 -68.36
C ASP A 454 7.69 38.01 -67.20
N ILE A 455 7.16 36.88 -66.71
CA ILE A 455 6.19 36.84 -65.62
C ILE A 455 6.81 36.17 -64.41
N CYS A 456 6.84 36.87 -63.28
CA CYS A 456 7.32 36.33 -62.00
C CYS A 456 6.17 36.12 -61.01
N LEU A 457 5.86 34.87 -60.68
CA LEU A 457 4.81 34.52 -59.71
C LEU A 457 5.38 34.11 -58.35
N GLY A 458 4.89 34.74 -57.29
CA GLY A 458 5.10 34.35 -55.89
C GLY A 458 4.37 33.05 -55.53
N GLY A 459 4.47 32.58 -54.28
CA GLY A 459 3.70 31.42 -53.82
C GLY A 459 2.20 31.74 -53.80
N MET A 460 1.38 30.87 -54.41
CA MET A 460 -0.08 31.02 -54.52
C MET A 460 -0.57 32.27 -55.28
N SER A 461 0.30 32.99 -55.99
CA SER A 461 -0.13 34.09 -56.86
C SER A 461 -0.67 33.57 -58.19
N THR A 462 -1.52 34.37 -58.82
CA THR A 462 -2.15 34.08 -60.11
C THR A 462 -1.87 35.18 -61.13
N TYR A 463 -1.71 34.82 -62.40
CA TYR A 463 -1.56 35.76 -63.51
C TYR A 463 -2.67 35.52 -64.54
N SER A 464 -3.42 36.56 -64.89
CA SER A 464 -4.46 36.47 -65.95
C SER A 464 -3.84 36.59 -67.33
N VAL A 465 -4.22 35.71 -68.24
CA VAL A 465 -3.72 35.65 -69.61
C VAL A 465 -4.83 36.12 -70.56
N SER A 466 -4.50 37.07 -71.45
CA SER A 466 -5.40 37.58 -72.48
C SER A 466 -4.64 37.80 -73.79
N HIS A 467 -5.31 37.72 -74.94
CA HIS A 467 -4.66 37.87 -76.25
C HIS A 467 -5.49 38.70 -77.23
N GLY A 468 -5.01 39.91 -77.59
CA GLY A 468 -5.69 40.74 -78.58
C GLY A 468 -7.08 41.19 -78.12
N MET A 469 -8.11 40.99 -78.94
CA MET A 469 -9.51 41.31 -78.60
C MET A 469 -10.28 40.12 -77.96
N SER A 470 -9.62 38.99 -77.70
CA SER A 470 -10.27 37.73 -77.28
C SER A 470 -10.80 37.68 -75.83
N GLY A 471 -10.56 38.73 -75.03
CA GLY A 471 -10.90 38.72 -73.61
C GLY A 471 -9.96 37.86 -72.75
N ASP A 472 -10.40 37.52 -71.53
CA ASP A 472 -9.64 36.71 -70.55
C ASP A 472 -9.66 35.23 -70.97
N LEU A 473 -8.49 34.70 -71.36
CA LEU A 473 -8.30 33.30 -71.77
C LEU A 473 -8.20 32.36 -70.56
N GLY A 474 -7.74 32.85 -69.42
CA GLY A 474 -7.58 32.03 -68.21
C GLY A 474 -6.49 32.55 -67.29
N LYS A 475 -6.18 31.78 -66.25
CA LYS A 475 -5.24 32.19 -65.20
C LYS A 475 -4.15 31.15 -64.99
N ILE A 476 -2.90 31.60 -65.02
CA ILE A 476 -1.76 30.81 -64.57
C ILE A 476 -1.67 30.91 -63.05
N LYS A 477 -1.72 29.79 -62.34
CA LYS A 477 -1.60 29.69 -60.89
C LYS A 477 -0.30 28.97 -60.51
N LYS A 478 0.39 29.50 -59.50
CA LYS A 478 1.56 28.84 -58.90
C LYS A 478 1.20 28.17 -57.58
N SER A 479 1.45 26.87 -57.49
CA SER A 479 1.34 26.12 -56.23
C SER A 479 2.45 26.53 -55.23
N LEU A 480 2.25 26.22 -53.95
CA LEU A 480 3.24 26.47 -52.90
C LEU A 480 4.57 25.73 -53.16
N MET A 481 4.52 24.58 -53.82
CA MET A 481 5.69 23.78 -54.19
C MET A 481 6.34 24.21 -55.52
N GLY A 482 5.80 25.22 -56.21
CA GLY A 482 6.41 25.81 -57.40
C GLY A 482 5.92 25.26 -58.75
N GLY A 483 5.02 24.28 -58.74
CA GLY A 483 4.32 23.83 -59.96
C GLY A 483 3.39 24.92 -60.49
N LEU A 484 3.35 25.06 -61.82
CA LEU A 484 2.48 26.00 -62.53
C LEU A 484 1.30 25.24 -63.15
N SER A 485 0.13 25.86 -63.11
CA SER A 485 -1.08 25.31 -63.72
C SER A 485 -1.85 26.41 -64.41
N PHE A 486 -2.54 26.09 -65.50
CA PHE A 486 -3.41 27.01 -66.21
C PHE A 486 -4.87 26.60 -65.97
N GLU A 487 -5.67 27.54 -65.49
CA GLU A 487 -7.11 27.38 -65.31
C GLU A 487 -7.83 28.15 -66.42
N PHE A 488 -8.62 27.42 -67.20
CA PHE A 488 -9.34 27.94 -68.35
C PHE A 488 -10.47 28.89 -67.93
N SER A 489 -10.57 30.05 -68.58
CA SER A 489 -11.61 31.05 -68.32
C SER A 489 -13.00 30.58 -68.78
N LYS A 490 -14.05 31.28 -68.32
CA LYS A 490 -15.44 31.04 -68.75
C LYS A 490 -15.68 31.25 -70.24
N ASN A 491 -14.78 31.98 -70.91
CA ASN A 491 -14.89 32.32 -72.33
C ASN A 491 -14.19 31.30 -73.25
N THR A 492 -13.75 30.17 -72.71
CA THR A 492 -13.09 29.09 -73.45
C THR A 492 -14.03 27.90 -73.64
N THR A 493 -13.70 26.97 -74.54
CA THR A 493 -14.49 25.74 -74.77
C THR A 493 -14.40 24.74 -73.61
N SER A 494 -13.53 24.97 -72.62
CA SER A 494 -13.36 24.11 -71.43
C SER A 494 -13.33 24.91 -70.10
N PRO A 495 -14.40 25.65 -69.72
CA PRO A 495 -14.40 26.51 -68.54
C PRO A 495 -14.03 25.79 -67.24
N GLY A 496 -13.09 26.36 -66.47
CA GLY A 496 -12.69 25.85 -65.16
C GLY A 496 -11.87 24.56 -65.17
N LYS A 497 -11.56 24.01 -66.35
CA LYS A 497 -10.56 22.95 -66.47
C LYS A 497 -9.21 23.48 -66.00
N THR A 498 -8.40 22.64 -65.37
CA THR A 498 -7.04 22.99 -64.96
C THR A 498 -6.05 22.01 -65.57
N VAL A 499 -4.99 22.53 -66.18
CA VAL A 499 -3.90 21.74 -66.75
C VAL A 499 -2.57 22.15 -66.12
N ASN A 500 -1.68 21.18 -65.89
CA ASN A 500 -0.33 21.48 -65.43
C ASN A 500 0.47 22.04 -66.59
N LEU A 501 1.18 23.15 -66.36
CA LEU A 501 2.09 23.72 -67.35
C LEU A 501 3.47 23.09 -67.19
N VAL A 502 3.96 22.50 -68.28
CA VAL A 502 5.31 21.94 -68.39
C VAL A 502 6.10 22.84 -69.34
N GLU A 503 7.35 23.15 -68.98
CA GLU A 503 8.21 24.02 -69.79
C GLU A 503 8.39 23.43 -71.20
N GLU A 504 8.32 24.29 -72.21
CA GLU A 504 8.41 23.96 -73.64
C GLU A 504 7.32 23.00 -74.16
N MET A 505 6.29 22.71 -73.36
CA MET A 505 5.12 21.94 -73.80
C MET A 505 3.96 22.90 -74.11
N PRO A 506 3.56 23.04 -75.38
CA PRO A 506 2.45 23.90 -75.74
C PRO A 506 1.13 23.32 -75.25
N ILE A 507 0.21 24.20 -74.85
CA ILE A 507 -1.20 23.87 -74.63
C ILE A 507 -2.05 24.70 -75.59
N ASP A 508 -3.01 24.06 -76.24
CA ASP A 508 -3.95 24.74 -77.13
C ASP A 508 -5.18 25.19 -76.34
N ILE A 509 -5.54 26.46 -76.51
CA ILE A 509 -6.66 27.11 -75.84
C ILE A 509 -7.63 27.54 -76.93
N GLU A 510 -8.76 26.85 -76.99
CA GLU A 510 -9.88 27.19 -77.88
C GLU A 510 -10.84 28.14 -77.17
N TYR A 511 -11.20 29.22 -77.84
CA TYR A 511 -12.17 30.21 -77.37
C TYR A 511 -13.12 30.65 -78.50
N GLU A 512 -14.28 31.16 -78.11
CA GLU A 512 -15.30 31.61 -79.05
C GLU A 512 -15.16 33.12 -79.32
N GLU A 513 -14.93 33.47 -80.57
CA GLU A 513 -14.84 34.83 -81.07
C GLU A 513 -16.17 35.18 -81.76
N ASN A 514 -16.97 36.05 -81.14
CA ASN A 514 -18.27 36.55 -81.65
C ASN A 514 -19.32 35.47 -81.96
N GLU A 515 -19.66 34.62 -80.97
CA GLU A 515 -20.77 33.62 -80.95
C GLU A 515 -20.79 32.55 -82.07
N PHE A 516 -19.90 32.61 -83.08
CA PHE A 516 -19.97 31.72 -84.25
C PHE A 516 -18.61 31.26 -84.81
N LYS A 517 -17.48 31.69 -84.24
CA LYS A 517 -16.13 31.30 -84.70
C LYS A 517 -15.27 30.81 -83.54
N THR A 518 -14.85 29.55 -83.59
CA THR A 518 -13.85 29.01 -82.66
C THR A 518 -12.46 29.38 -83.18
N SER A 519 -11.70 30.09 -82.36
CA SER A 519 -10.29 30.42 -82.61
C SER A 519 -9.44 29.65 -81.59
N SER A 520 -8.27 29.17 -82.00
CA SER A 520 -7.32 28.48 -81.13
C SER A 520 -6.07 29.33 -80.97
N VAL A 521 -5.59 29.44 -79.74
CA VAL A 521 -4.33 30.09 -79.38
C VAL A 521 -3.45 29.09 -78.66
N THR A 522 -2.19 28.98 -79.06
CA THR A 522 -1.22 28.12 -78.39
C THR A 522 -0.49 28.90 -77.31
N LEU A 523 -0.56 28.39 -76.07
CA LEU A 523 0.15 28.94 -74.91
C LEU A 523 1.31 28.02 -74.55
N MET A 524 2.49 28.60 -74.39
CA MET A 524 3.69 27.90 -73.92
C MET A 524 4.40 28.74 -72.88
N ILE A 525 5.04 28.07 -71.92
CA ILE A 525 5.95 28.71 -70.97
C ILE A 525 7.38 28.24 -71.22
N LYS A 526 8.34 29.17 -71.09
CA LYS A 526 9.77 28.88 -71.17
C LYS A 526 10.48 29.41 -69.93
N ALA A 527 11.54 28.73 -69.48
CA ALA A 527 12.37 29.26 -68.40
C ALA A 527 13.06 30.55 -68.86
N THR A 528 12.95 31.63 -68.07
CA THR A 528 13.65 32.89 -68.35
C THR A 528 15.16 32.68 -68.21
N GLU A 529 15.95 32.98 -69.24
CA GLU A 529 17.42 32.95 -69.20
C GLU A 529 18.00 34.20 -68.51
N HIS A 530 17.95 34.28 -67.18
CA HIS A 530 18.70 35.32 -66.47
C HIS A 530 20.10 34.84 -66.08
N LYS A 531 21.13 35.42 -66.73
CA LYS A 531 22.52 35.49 -66.22
C LYS A 531 22.50 36.04 -64.80
N THR A 532 22.91 35.22 -63.84
CA THR A 532 23.16 35.63 -62.46
C THR A 532 24.29 36.66 -62.41
N GLN A 533 23.99 37.96 -62.47
CA GLN A 533 24.90 38.96 -61.95
C GLN A 533 24.85 38.90 -60.43
N GLN A 534 25.83 38.20 -59.85
CA GLN A 534 26.21 38.37 -58.45
C GLN A 534 26.60 39.83 -58.25
N GLY A 535 25.73 40.62 -57.62
CA GLY A 535 26.12 41.88 -57.00
C GLY A 535 27.07 41.57 -55.85
N ALA A 536 28.36 41.83 -56.06
CA ALA A 536 29.36 41.90 -55.02
C ALA A 536 28.99 43.05 -54.07
N ALA A 537 28.50 42.72 -52.88
CA ALA A 537 28.44 43.65 -51.77
C ALA A 537 29.81 43.63 -51.07
N THR A 538 30.67 44.57 -51.43
CA THR A 538 31.78 45.01 -50.58
C THR A 538 31.18 45.73 -49.37
N ASN A 539 31.40 45.19 -48.17
CA ASN A 539 31.39 45.98 -46.94
C ASN A 539 32.67 45.68 -46.16
N GLU A 540 33.55 46.68 -46.20
CA GLU A 540 34.58 46.93 -45.20
C GLU A 540 33.95 47.32 -43.84
N SER A 541 34.81 47.32 -42.82
CA SER A 541 34.61 47.60 -41.39
C SER A 541 34.15 46.38 -40.57
N GLY A 542 34.78 46.02 -39.46
CA GLY A 542 35.77 46.70 -38.63
C GLY A 542 35.63 46.12 -37.22
N ILE A 543 36.77 45.82 -36.59
CA ILE A 543 36.88 45.32 -35.22
C ILE A 543 36.29 46.34 -34.22
N TYR A 544 35.35 45.90 -33.37
CA TYR A 544 35.43 45.87 -31.90
C TYR A 544 34.29 45.03 -31.31
#